data_AF-A0A2X2JU11-F1
#
_entry.id   AF-A0A2X2JU11-F1
#
_cell.length_a   1.000
_cell.length_b   1.000
_cell.length_c   1.000
_cell.angle_alpha   90.00
_cell.angle_beta   90.00
_cell.angle_gamma   90.00
#
_symmetry.space_group_name_H-M   'P 1'
#
loop_
_entity.id
_entity.type
_entity.pdbx_description
1 polymer ?
#
loop_
_entity_poly.entity_id
_entity_poly.type
_entity_poly.pdbx_seq_one_letter_code
_entity_poly.pdbx_strand_id
1 'polypeptide(L)'
;MTFLKSITQEIAIVIVIFALFGLMFYLYHLPLEAYLLALGVILLLLLIFIGIKYLSFVKTISQQQQIENLENALYQLKNEQIEYKNDVESYFLTWVHQMKTPITAAQLLLERDEPNVVNRVRQEVIQIDNYTSLALSYLKLLNETSDISVTKISINNIIRPIIMKYSIQFIDQKTKSIMNLVITKY
;
A
#
# COMPACT_ATOMS: atom_id res chain seq x y z
N MET A 1 -31.40 2.49 -13.80
CA MET A 1 -32.06 2.11 -15.07
C MET A 1 -32.13 0.58 -15.31
N THR A 2 -31.31 -0.23 -14.64
CA THR A 2 -31.18 -1.68 -14.92
C THR A 2 -32.30 -2.55 -14.34
N PHE A 3 -32.89 -2.18 -13.19
CA PHE A 3 -33.97 -2.95 -12.55
C PHE A 3 -35.25 -2.99 -13.37
N LEU A 4 -35.71 -1.83 -13.89
CA LEU A 4 -36.91 -1.76 -14.73
C LEU A 4 -36.77 -2.66 -15.96
N LYS A 5 -35.58 -2.69 -16.59
CA LYS A 5 -35.31 -3.51 -17.78
C LYS A 5 -35.34 -5.02 -17.51
N SER A 6 -35.04 -5.43 -16.29
CA SER A 6 -35.11 -6.84 -15.87
C SER A 6 -36.55 -7.32 -15.68
N ILE A 7 -37.46 -6.41 -15.31
CA ILE A 7 -38.84 -6.73 -14.93
C ILE A 7 -39.84 -6.43 -16.06
N THR A 8 -39.46 -5.66 -17.09
CA THR A 8 -40.37 -5.30 -18.20
C THR A 8 -40.95 -6.49 -18.93
N GLN A 9 -40.16 -7.55 -19.17
CA GLN A 9 -40.63 -8.76 -19.84
C GLN A 9 -41.59 -9.56 -18.94
N GLU A 10 -41.33 -9.62 -17.64
CA GLU A 10 -42.17 -10.32 -16.67
C GLU A 10 -43.51 -9.59 -16.47
N ILE A 11 -43.50 -8.24 -16.39
CA ILE A 11 -44.71 -7.42 -16.34
C ILE A 11 -45.55 -7.61 -17.61
N ALA A 12 -44.92 -7.68 -18.79
CA ALA A 12 -45.64 -7.90 -20.04
C ALA A 12 -46.39 -9.24 -20.04
N ILE A 13 -45.76 -10.31 -19.56
CA ILE A 13 -46.40 -11.63 -19.42
C ILE A 13 -47.59 -11.57 -18.45
N VAL A 14 -47.43 -10.91 -17.31
CA VAL A 14 -48.50 -10.76 -16.30
C VAL A 14 -49.70 -9.98 -16.87
N ILE A 15 -49.45 -8.90 -17.61
CA ILE A 15 -50.52 -8.10 -18.26
C ILE A 15 -51.28 -8.96 -19.29
N VAL A 16 -50.58 -9.77 -20.08
CA VAL A 16 -51.21 -10.66 -21.07
C VAL A 16 -52.08 -11.72 -20.39
N ILE A 17 -51.61 -12.34 -19.30
CA ILE A 17 -52.40 -13.31 -18.53
C ILE A 17 -53.65 -12.65 -17.95
N PHE A 18 -53.54 -11.43 -17.42
CA PHE A 18 -54.67 -10.68 -16.86
C PHE A 18 -55.71 -10.32 -17.92
N ALA A 19 -55.25 -9.90 -19.11
CA ALA A 19 -56.11 -9.60 -20.26
C ALA A 19 -56.85 -10.85 -20.76
N LEU A 20 -56.16 -11.99 -20.84
CA LEU A 20 -56.77 -13.28 -21.21
C LEU A 20 -57.83 -13.73 -20.20
N PHE A 21 -57.54 -13.60 -18.89
CA PHE A 21 -58.52 -13.91 -17.85
C PHE A 21 -59.74 -12.99 -17.92
N GLY A 22 -59.55 -11.68 -18.08
CA GLY A 22 -60.65 -10.72 -18.26
C GLY A 22 -61.54 -11.03 -19.48
N LEU A 23 -60.91 -11.39 -20.60
CA LEU A 23 -61.62 -11.77 -21.82
C LEU A 23 -62.41 -13.08 -21.65
N MET A 24 -61.84 -14.07 -20.97
CA MET A 24 -62.52 -15.34 -20.69
C MET A 24 -63.78 -15.13 -19.84
N PHE A 25 -63.70 -14.27 -18.81
CA PHE A 25 -64.85 -13.95 -17.94
C PHE A 25 -65.92 -13.14 -18.67
N TYR A 26 -65.53 -12.22 -19.55
CA TYR A 26 -66.45 -11.46 -20.39
C TYR A 26 -67.23 -12.36 -21.35
N LEU A 27 -66.56 -13.30 -22.02
CA LEU A 27 -67.20 -14.19 -23.00
C LEU A 27 -68.18 -15.18 -22.35
N TYR A 28 -67.89 -15.65 -21.15
CA TYR A 28 -68.70 -16.65 -20.43
C TYR A 28 -69.83 -16.07 -19.57
N HIS A 29 -70.02 -14.73 -19.54
CA HIS A 29 -71.07 -14.07 -18.72
C HIS A 29 -71.07 -14.53 -17.24
N LEU A 30 -69.88 -14.74 -16.68
CA LEU A 30 -69.71 -15.18 -15.29
C LEU A 30 -70.08 -14.05 -14.30
N PRO A 31 -70.54 -14.39 -13.09
CA PRO A 31 -70.87 -13.39 -12.07
C PRO A 31 -69.62 -12.60 -11.68
N LEU A 32 -69.78 -11.28 -11.56
CA LEU A 32 -68.70 -10.33 -11.30
C LEU A 32 -67.99 -10.60 -9.96
N GLU A 33 -68.67 -11.21 -8.99
CA GLU A 33 -68.10 -11.63 -7.70
C GLU A 33 -66.98 -12.67 -7.86
N ALA A 34 -67.14 -13.64 -8.75
CA ALA A 34 -66.13 -14.66 -9.02
C ALA A 34 -64.88 -14.05 -9.68
N TYR A 35 -65.07 -13.04 -10.53
CA TYR A 35 -63.98 -12.29 -11.16
C TYR A 35 -63.16 -11.50 -10.13
N LEU A 36 -63.81 -10.81 -9.19
CA LEU A 36 -63.13 -10.06 -8.13
C LEU A 36 -62.26 -10.96 -7.22
N LEU A 37 -62.74 -12.16 -6.90
CA LEU A 37 -61.97 -13.14 -6.12
C LEU A 37 -60.71 -13.61 -6.86
N ALA A 38 -60.85 -14.01 -8.13
CA ALA A 38 -59.71 -14.43 -8.95
C ALA A 38 -58.68 -13.30 -9.12
N LEU A 39 -59.16 -12.08 -9.33
CA LEU A 39 -58.34 -10.88 -9.44
C LEU A 39 -57.56 -10.60 -8.14
N GLY A 40 -58.20 -10.76 -6.98
CA GLY A 40 -57.55 -10.62 -5.67
C GLY A 40 -56.40 -11.62 -5.46
N VAL A 41 -56.60 -12.88 -5.85
CA VAL A 41 -55.55 -13.92 -5.76
C VAL A 41 -54.37 -13.59 -6.68
N ILE A 42 -54.64 -13.16 -7.92
CA ILE A 42 -53.59 -12.80 -8.89
C ILE A 42 -52.79 -11.59 -8.39
N LEU A 43 -53.46 -10.56 -7.87
CA LEU A 43 -52.78 -9.38 -7.32
C LEU A 43 -51.91 -9.73 -6.11
N LEU A 44 -52.39 -10.63 -5.24
CA LEU A 44 -51.61 -11.09 -4.09
C LEU A 44 -50.35 -11.84 -4.51
N LEU A 45 -50.45 -12.75 -5.50
CA LEU A 45 -49.29 -13.46 -6.06
C LEU A 45 -48.29 -12.50 -6.72
N LEU A 46 -48.78 -11.47 -7.42
CA LEU A 46 -47.97 -10.44 -8.05
C LEU A 46 -47.18 -9.65 -7.00
N LEU A 47 -47.83 -9.22 -5.91
CA LEU A 47 -47.16 -8.50 -4.82
C LEU A 47 -46.06 -9.34 -4.15
N ILE A 48 -46.33 -10.62 -3.90
CA ILE A 48 -45.32 -11.54 -3.35
C ILE A 48 -44.14 -11.68 -4.30
N PHE A 49 -44.40 -11.85 -5.60
CA PHE A 49 -43.36 -11.97 -6.62
C PHE A 49 -42.46 -10.72 -6.69
N ILE A 50 -43.07 -9.53 -6.71
CA ILE A 50 -42.33 -8.26 -6.69
C ILE A 50 -41.50 -8.14 -5.41
N GLY A 51 -42.05 -8.50 -4.25
CA GLY A 51 -41.34 -8.47 -2.97
C GLY A 51 -40.08 -9.34 -2.98
N ILE A 52 -40.19 -10.59 -3.45
CA ILE A 52 -39.04 -11.51 -3.57
C ILE A 52 -37.98 -10.95 -4.52
N LYS A 53 -38.39 -10.44 -5.69
CA LYS A 53 -37.48 -9.83 -6.67
C LYS A 53 -36.78 -8.59 -6.13
N TYR A 54 -37.51 -7.73 -5.41
CA TYR A 54 -36.95 -6.55 -4.79
C TYR A 54 -35.86 -6.92 -3.76
N LEU A 55 -36.13 -7.89 -2.88
CA LEU A 55 -35.15 -8.39 -1.92
C LEU A 55 -33.90 -8.97 -2.61
N SER A 56 -34.09 -9.76 -3.67
CA SER A 56 -32.99 -10.30 -4.46
C SER A 56 -32.15 -9.20 -5.12
N PHE A 57 -32.80 -8.13 -5.60
CA PHE A 57 -32.13 -7.02 -6.25
C PHE A 57 -31.27 -6.22 -5.26
N VAL A 58 -31.81 -5.92 -4.07
CA VAL A 58 -31.04 -5.24 -3.00
C VAL A 58 -29.80 -6.05 -2.63
N LYS A 59 -29.96 -7.37 -2.46
CA LYS A 59 -28.83 -8.26 -2.17
C LYS A 59 -27.75 -8.23 -3.27
N THR A 60 -28.17 -8.20 -4.54
CA THR A 60 -27.24 -8.17 -5.68
C THR A 60 -26.43 -6.88 -5.72
N ILE A 61 -27.05 -5.72 -5.45
CA ILE A 61 -26.33 -4.43 -5.38
C ILE A 61 -25.29 -4.47 -4.25
N SER A 62 -25.69 -4.95 -3.07
CA SER A 62 -24.77 -5.08 -1.92
C SER A 62 -23.55 -5.94 -2.26
N GLN A 63 -23.74 -7.05 -2.97
CA GLN A 63 -22.64 -7.93 -3.38
C GLN A 63 -21.72 -7.26 -4.40
N GLN A 64 -22.29 -6.55 -5.38
CA GLN A 64 -21.49 -5.79 -6.35
C GLN A 64 -20.63 -4.73 -5.66
N GLN A 65 -21.19 -4.00 -4.69
CA GLN A 65 -20.44 -3.01 -3.93
C GLN A 65 -19.29 -3.64 -3.12
N GLN A 66 -19.52 -4.82 -2.54
CA GLN A 66 -18.47 -5.54 -1.82
C GLN A 66 -17.33 -5.98 -2.75
N ILE A 67 -17.67 -6.47 -3.95
CA ILE A 67 -16.67 -6.83 -4.96
C ILE A 67 -15.84 -5.61 -5.35
N GLU A 68 -16.49 -4.49 -5.67
CA GLU A 68 -15.81 -3.25 -6.03
C GLU A 68 -14.90 -2.76 -4.89
N ASN A 69 -15.38 -2.79 -3.65
CA ASN A 69 -14.57 -2.40 -2.49
C ASN A 69 -13.36 -3.33 -2.29
N LEU A 70 -13.54 -4.64 -2.48
CA LEU A 70 -12.47 -5.62 -2.39
C LEU A 70 -11.46 -5.44 -3.53
N GLU A 71 -11.92 -5.20 -4.76
CA GLU A 71 -11.06 -4.92 -5.90
C GLU A 71 -10.24 -3.65 -5.67
N ASN A 72 -10.87 -2.58 -5.16
CA ASN A 72 -10.18 -1.34 -4.79
C ASN A 72 -9.15 -1.56 -3.67
N ALA A 73 -9.51 -2.31 -2.63
CA ALA A 73 -8.59 -2.64 -1.54
C ALA A 73 -7.39 -3.48 -2.04
N LEU A 74 -7.64 -4.47 -2.92
CA LEU A 74 -6.57 -5.24 -3.54
C LEU A 74 -5.68 -4.37 -4.43
N TYR A 75 -6.25 -3.43 -5.17
CA TYR A 75 -5.50 -2.50 -5.99
C TYR A 75 -4.61 -1.58 -5.14
N GLN A 76 -5.14 -1.07 -4.03
CA GLN A 76 -4.38 -0.26 -3.06
C GLN A 76 -3.23 -1.06 -2.45
N LEU A 77 -3.50 -2.26 -1.90
CA LEU A 77 -2.47 -3.14 -1.34
C LEU A 77 -1.38 -3.49 -2.36
N LYS A 78 -1.78 -3.75 -3.61
CA LYS A 78 -0.84 -4.03 -4.68
C LYS A 78 0.05 -2.82 -4.99
N ASN A 79 -0.52 -1.62 -5.03
CA ASN A 79 0.26 -0.40 -5.26
C ASN A 79 1.21 -0.12 -4.10
N GLU A 80 0.76 -0.25 -2.85
CA GLU A 80 1.61 -0.12 -1.66
C GLU A 80 2.76 -1.13 -1.69
N GLN A 81 2.51 -2.38 -2.10
CA GLN A 81 3.55 -3.39 -2.24
C GLN A 81 4.55 -3.05 -3.36
N ILE A 82 4.07 -2.51 -4.47
CA ILE A 82 4.94 -2.06 -5.58
C ILE A 82 5.80 -0.88 -5.14
N GLU A 83 5.20 0.10 -4.47
CA GLU A 83 5.90 1.28 -3.94
C GLU A 83 6.97 0.85 -2.93
N TYR A 84 6.60 0.02 -1.95
CA TYR A 84 7.54 -0.56 -0.99
C TYR A 84 8.71 -1.27 -1.68
N LYS A 85 8.42 -2.12 -2.67
CA LYS A 85 9.47 -2.83 -3.41
C LYS A 85 10.39 -1.85 -4.15
N ASN A 86 9.81 -0.85 -4.82
CA ASN A 86 10.57 0.15 -5.57
C ASN A 86 11.45 1.00 -4.64
N ASP A 87 10.96 1.35 -3.46
CA ASP A 87 11.71 2.11 -2.46
C ASP A 87 12.92 1.31 -1.95
N VAL A 88 12.71 0.04 -1.60
CA VAL A 88 13.79 -0.87 -1.18
C VAL A 88 14.81 -1.04 -2.30
N GLU A 89 14.36 -1.29 -3.53
CA GLU A 89 15.22 -1.44 -4.70
C GLU A 89 16.04 -0.18 -5.00
N SER A 90 15.38 0.99 -5.01
CA SER A 90 16.01 2.30 -5.21
C SER A 90 17.06 2.61 -4.14
N TYR A 91 16.75 2.32 -2.88
CA TYR A 91 17.68 2.47 -1.77
C TYR A 91 18.93 1.60 -1.97
N PHE A 92 18.76 0.31 -2.24
CA PHE A 92 19.89 -0.61 -2.43
C PHE A 92 20.71 -0.28 -3.68
N LEU A 93 20.07 0.17 -4.77
CA LEU A 93 20.77 0.63 -5.96
C LEU A 93 21.66 1.84 -5.62
N THR A 94 21.12 2.82 -4.89
CA THR A 94 21.87 4.00 -4.41
C THR A 94 23.02 3.59 -3.50
N TRP A 95 22.79 2.68 -2.57
CA TRP A 95 23.82 2.15 -1.67
C TRP A 95 24.95 1.45 -2.44
N VAL A 96 24.64 0.62 -3.45
CA VAL A 96 25.65 -0.02 -4.30
C VAL A 96 26.49 1.03 -5.03
N HIS A 97 25.86 2.09 -5.56
CA HIS A 97 26.59 3.19 -6.19
C HIS A 97 27.52 3.90 -5.21
N GLN A 98 27.03 4.23 -4.01
CA GLN A 98 27.81 4.86 -2.96
C GLN A 98 28.99 4.01 -2.51
N MET A 99 28.83 2.69 -2.45
CA MET A 99 29.91 1.74 -2.12
C MET A 99 30.99 1.65 -3.17
N LYS A 100 30.64 1.75 -4.45
CA LYS A 100 31.62 1.66 -5.55
C LYS A 100 32.62 2.83 -5.52
N THR A 101 32.19 4.02 -5.11
CA THR A 101 33.02 5.22 -5.06
C THR A 101 34.28 5.07 -4.18
N PRO A 102 34.20 4.75 -2.87
CA PRO A 102 35.38 4.56 -2.04
C PRO A 102 36.21 3.35 -2.46
N ILE A 103 35.59 2.29 -3.01
CA ILE A 103 36.32 1.14 -3.56
C ILE A 103 37.20 1.58 -4.74
N THR A 104 36.65 2.37 -5.66
CA THR A 104 37.37 2.86 -6.84
C THR A 104 38.45 3.85 -6.41
N ALA A 105 38.16 4.74 -5.47
CA ALA A 105 39.14 5.66 -4.89
C ALA A 105 40.30 4.89 -4.23
N ALA A 106 40.00 3.85 -3.44
CA ALA A 106 41.01 3.00 -2.82
C ALA A 106 41.89 2.28 -3.85
N GLN A 107 41.31 1.77 -4.94
CA GLN A 107 42.06 1.16 -6.05
C GLN A 107 43.01 2.18 -6.69
N LEU A 108 42.51 3.36 -7.04
CA LEU A 108 43.33 4.43 -7.62
C LEU A 108 44.45 4.91 -6.68
N LEU A 109 44.19 4.92 -5.38
CA LEU A 109 45.19 5.26 -4.36
C LEU A 109 46.30 4.22 -4.28
N LEU A 110 45.99 2.93 -4.47
CA LEU A 110 46.97 1.83 -4.44
C LEU A 110 47.80 1.74 -5.72
N GLU A 111 47.29 2.24 -6.84
CA GLU A 111 48.01 2.30 -8.12
C GLU A 111 49.04 3.45 -8.18
N ARG A 112 48.92 4.46 -7.32
CA ARG A 112 49.79 5.62 -7.29
C ARG A 112 50.87 5.48 -6.21
N ASP A 113 52.13 5.70 -6.58
CA ASP A 113 53.26 5.69 -5.65
C ASP A 113 53.37 7.03 -4.91
N GLU A 114 52.38 7.29 -4.04
CA GLU A 114 52.27 8.53 -3.27
C GLU A 114 52.54 8.29 -1.78
N PRO A 115 53.09 9.28 -1.06
CA PRO A 115 53.20 9.19 0.40
C PRO A 115 51.79 9.15 1.04
N ASN A 116 51.67 8.49 2.19
CA ASN A 116 50.43 8.34 2.98
C ASN A 116 49.28 7.51 2.34
N VAL A 117 49.54 6.73 1.29
CA VAL A 117 48.54 5.84 0.65
C VAL A 117 47.79 4.97 1.66
N VAL A 118 48.49 4.33 2.61
CA VAL A 118 47.88 3.48 3.64
C VAL A 118 46.83 4.22 4.47
N ASN A 119 47.09 5.48 4.85
CA ASN A 119 46.16 6.26 5.66
C ASN A 119 44.93 6.67 4.84
N ARG A 120 45.10 7.04 3.57
CA ARG A 120 43.99 7.41 2.68
C ARG A 120 43.11 6.20 2.35
N VAL A 121 43.71 5.04 2.06
CA VAL A 121 42.96 3.78 1.89
C VAL A 121 42.19 3.43 3.18
N ARG A 122 42.76 3.64 4.36
CA ARG A 122 42.05 3.46 5.64
C ARG A 122 40.83 4.39 5.75
N GLN A 123 40.88 5.60 5.22
CA GLN A 123 39.73 6.51 5.19
C GLN A 123 38.61 5.98 4.28
N GLU A 124 38.95 5.44 3.10
CA GLU A 124 37.96 4.81 2.22
C GLU A 124 37.30 3.59 2.87
N VAL A 125 38.07 2.77 3.62
CA VAL A 125 37.52 1.65 4.40
C VAL A 125 36.54 2.12 5.47
N ILE A 126 36.80 3.25 6.13
CA ILE A 126 35.84 3.85 7.08
C ILE A 126 34.54 4.26 6.38
N GLN A 127 34.61 4.80 5.15
CA GLN A 127 33.40 5.14 4.39
C GLN A 127 32.60 3.89 4.02
N ILE A 128 33.26 2.80 3.61
CA ILE A 128 32.61 1.51 3.36
C ILE A 128 31.90 0.99 4.63
N ASP A 129 32.54 1.09 5.80
CA ASP A 129 31.91 0.70 7.07
C ASP A 129 30.66 1.54 7.39
N ASN A 130 30.72 2.86 7.15
CA ASN A 130 29.58 3.75 7.36
C ASN A 130 28.41 3.43 6.42
N TYR A 131 28.67 3.23 5.13
CA TYR A 131 27.62 2.87 4.17
C TYR A 131 27.03 1.49 4.50
N THR A 132 27.83 0.53 4.97
CA THR A 132 27.32 -0.77 5.44
C THR A 132 26.41 -0.61 6.65
N SER A 133 26.81 0.24 7.60
CA SER A 133 26.02 0.56 8.80
C SER A 133 24.69 1.22 8.45
N LEU A 134 24.65 2.08 7.43
CA LEU A 134 23.41 2.68 6.93
C LEU A 134 22.46 1.62 6.35
N ALA A 135 22.96 0.71 5.50
CA ALA A 135 22.13 -0.37 4.95
C ALA A 135 21.57 -1.30 6.04
N LEU A 136 22.38 -1.67 7.03
CA LEU A 136 21.92 -2.45 8.18
C LEU A 136 20.88 -1.70 9.01
N SER A 137 21.03 -0.38 9.17
CA SER A 137 20.06 0.45 9.89
C SER A 137 18.73 0.53 9.15
N TYR A 138 18.76 0.66 7.82
CA TYR A 138 17.58 0.61 6.98
C TYR A 138 16.86 -0.74 7.10
N LEU A 139 17.57 -1.86 7.01
CA LEU A 139 16.99 -3.20 7.20
C LEU A 139 16.35 -3.39 8.60
N LYS A 140 16.94 -2.81 9.64
CA LYS A 140 16.36 -2.82 10.99
C LYS A 140 15.05 -2.04 11.07
N LEU A 141 14.96 -0.91 10.37
CA LEU A 141 13.74 -0.11 10.30
C LEU A 141 12.62 -0.85 9.54
N LEU A 142 12.95 -1.61 8.49
CA LEU A 142 11.95 -2.38 7.73
C LEU A 142 11.28 -3.51 8.52
N ASN A 143 11.95 -4.05 9.55
CA ASN A 143 11.50 -5.24 10.27
C ASN A 143 10.61 -4.94 11.50
N GLU A 144 10.07 -3.71 11.63
CA GLU A 144 9.11 -3.23 12.66
C GLU A 144 8.90 -4.13 13.90
N THR A 145 9.97 -4.33 14.68
CA THR A 145 9.87 -4.79 16.09
C THR A 145 10.97 -4.17 16.96
N SER A 146 11.70 -3.17 16.47
CA SER A 146 12.69 -2.50 17.30
C SER A 146 11.97 -1.58 18.27
N ASP A 147 11.89 -1.98 19.54
CA ASP A 147 11.51 -1.10 20.65
C ASP A 147 12.44 0.13 20.67
N ILE A 148 12.04 1.20 19.99
CA ILE A 148 12.79 2.45 20.00
C ILE A 148 12.59 3.09 21.37
N SER A 149 13.55 2.89 22.27
CA SER A 149 13.54 3.51 23.59
C SER A 149 14.07 4.95 23.52
N VAL A 150 13.19 5.94 23.73
CA VAL A 150 13.60 7.34 23.83
C VAL A 150 14.16 7.61 25.22
N THR A 151 15.48 7.88 25.31
CA THR A 151 16.17 8.14 26.58
C THR A 151 16.99 9.43 26.50
N LYS A 152 17.09 10.17 27.62
CA LYS A 152 17.99 11.32 27.73
C LYS A 152 19.44 10.83 27.79
N ILE A 153 20.27 11.27 26.84
CA ILE A 153 21.68 10.90 26.74
C ILE A 153 22.54 12.17 26.71
N SER A 154 23.68 12.14 27.39
CA SER A 154 24.68 13.20 27.27
C SER A 154 25.30 13.19 25.88
N ILE A 155 25.21 14.32 25.18
CA ILE A 155 25.77 14.51 23.83
C ILE A 155 27.25 14.16 23.79
N ASN A 156 27.99 14.42 24.88
CA ASN A 156 29.42 14.18 24.94
C ASN A 156 29.79 12.69 24.79
N ASN A 157 28.92 11.80 25.30
CA ASN A 157 29.10 10.35 25.20
C ASN A 157 28.96 9.85 23.75
N ILE A 158 28.29 10.62 22.88
CA ILE A 158 28.09 10.30 21.46
C ILE A 158 29.20 10.93 20.61
N ILE A 159 29.59 12.17 20.92
CA ILE A 159 30.56 12.93 20.10
C ILE A 159 31.97 12.35 20.22
N ARG A 160 32.43 12.01 21.43
CA ARG A 160 33.81 11.56 21.67
C ARG A 160 34.20 10.32 20.84
N PRO A 161 33.39 9.24 20.77
CA PRO A 161 33.67 8.09 19.91
C PRO A 161 33.75 8.45 18.42
N ILE A 162 32.88 9.34 17.95
CA ILE A 162 32.85 9.77 16.53
C ILE A 162 34.15 10.51 16.19
N ILE A 163 34.58 11.44 17.03
CA ILE A 163 35.83 12.20 16.80
C ILE A 163 37.04 11.26 16.78
N MET A 164 37.09 10.27 17.68
CA MET A 164 38.17 9.28 17.66
C MET A 164 38.16 8.43 16.39
N LYS A 165 36.98 8.02 15.90
CA LYS A 165 36.81 7.26 14.64
C LYS A 165 37.39 8.01 13.43
N TYR A 166 37.23 9.34 13.37
CA TYR A 166 37.69 10.17 12.24
C TYR A 166 39.00 10.93 12.50
N SER A 167 39.67 10.69 13.63
CA SER A 167 40.90 11.41 14.04
C SER A 167 41.98 11.47 12.96
N ILE A 168 42.15 10.40 12.19
CA ILE A 168 43.13 10.30 11.10
C ILE A 168 42.81 11.26 9.94
N GLN A 169 41.53 11.53 9.64
CA GLN A 169 41.13 12.52 8.62
C GLN A 169 41.48 13.96 9.04
N PHE A 170 41.29 14.29 10.32
CA PHE A 170 41.62 15.63 10.84
C PHE A 170 43.13 15.93 10.81
N ILE A 171 43.96 14.88 10.94
CA ILE A 171 45.42 15.02 10.86
C ILE A 171 45.86 15.25 9.41
N ASP A 172 45.28 14.50 8.46
CA ASP A 172 45.63 14.56 7.05
C ASP A 172 45.19 15.87 6.37
N GLN A 173 44.01 16.39 6.75
CA GLN A 173 43.48 17.67 6.25
C GLN A 173 44.04 18.92 6.96
N LYS A 174 45.06 18.77 7.82
CA LYS A 174 45.68 19.86 8.62
C LYS A 174 44.71 20.67 9.50
N THR A 175 43.56 20.11 9.88
CA THR A 175 42.56 20.75 10.76
C THR A 175 42.74 20.39 12.24
N LYS A 176 44.01 20.18 12.65
CA LYS A 176 44.44 19.82 14.02
C LYS A 176 43.89 20.76 15.12
N SER A 177 43.69 22.03 14.79
CA SER A 177 43.19 23.06 15.72
C SER A 177 41.75 22.81 16.18
N ILE A 178 40.90 22.21 15.33
CA ILE A 178 39.49 21.93 15.64
C ILE A 178 39.39 20.71 16.58
N MET A 179 40.23 19.69 16.37
CA MET A 179 40.27 18.50 17.22
C MET A 179 40.65 18.84 18.67
N ASN A 180 41.65 19.71 18.87
CA ASN A 180 42.01 20.18 20.21
C ASN A 180 40.89 21.04 20.84
N LEU A 181 40.23 21.91 20.08
CA LEU A 181 39.12 22.71 20.61
C LEU A 181 37.92 21.87 21.07
N VAL A 182 37.62 20.77 20.39
CA VAL A 182 36.50 19.90 20.76
C VAL A 182 36.85 18.97 21.93
N ILE A 183 38.11 18.54 22.07
CA ILE A 183 38.56 17.69 23.19
C ILE A 183 38.81 18.51 24.48
N THR A 184 39.13 19.80 24.38
CA THR A 184 39.48 20.63 25.56
C THR A 184 38.29 21.43 26.12
N LYS A 185 37.23 21.62 25.32
CA LYS A 185 36.07 22.47 25.69
C LYS A 185 34.83 21.68 26.12
N TYR A 186 34.89 20.36 26.02
CA TYR A 186 33.83 19.40 26.36
C TYR A 186 34.44 18.16 26.98
#